data_AF-A0A1L9SKZ0-F1
#
_entry.id   AF-A0A1L9SKZ0-F1
#
_cell.length_a   1.000
_cell.length_b   1.000
_cell.length_c   1.000
_cell.angle_alpha   90.00
_cell.angle_beta   90.00
_cell.angle_gamma   90.00
#
_symmetry.space_group_name_H-M   'P 1'
#
loop_
_entity.id
_entity.type
_entity.pdbx_description
1 polymer ?
#
loop_
_entity_poly.entity_id
_entity_poly.type
_entity_poly.pdbx_seq_one_letter_code
_entity_poly.pdbx_strand_id
1 'polypeptide(L)'
;MFTSALEVFSKVYAVGKIILIIFQNYGIKFDDESLWDLPFHLRSTENVVTSDLLNELSEVIEPLFYCVYARIVQEVAKAELCSFFPWKPTRTPNNRTFVLPEPAHLYRVLLSLKEILDSDDVSHIIDIQQLGEYQEALIGFGEAELEEFGYASDDLLGFRSFIQLKLHDEKDEWVVKWKGLVPIYKLPSPEALVTGSERFLCQTPRNINKTDISDRSLPWVNLKTMPKATYENENKLDHRLATLAKLEGKVVGALRREEGRRKVMDFARERKCTCTAVCKCARHCTNDVELPCPCAERSMRIAFTRRSRERGRQDFTERCDNMCKLIFEGFAYLRRNLADKELDLQVAQALTMINVEIMKERRVILPL
;
A
#
# COMPACT_ATOMS: atom_id res chain seq x y z
N MET A 1 -3.73 11.56 -27.09
CA MET A 1 -3.76 12.78 -26.26
C MET A 1 -2.55 12.63 -25.36
N PHE A 2 -1.48 13.43 -25.54
CA PHE A 2 -0.23 13.18 -24.81
C PHE A 2 -0.46 13.47 -23.32
N THR A 3 -0.46 12.43 -22.49
CA THR A 3 -0.28 12.56 -21.06
C THR A 3 0.97 13.39 -20.83
N SER A 4 0.90 14.42 -19.97
CA SER A 4 2.08 15.24 -19.70
C SER A 4 3.17 14.35 -19.11
N ALA A 5 4.44 14.48 -19.53
CA ALA A 5 5.54 13.65 -19.00
C ALA A 5 5.62 13.69 -17.46
N LEU A 6 5.20 14.80 -16.84
CA LEU A 6 5.09 14.93 -15.38
C LEU A 6 4.00 14.03 -14.77
N GLU A 7 2.94 13.74 -15.51
CA GLU A 7 1.88 12.83 -15.04
C GLU A 7 2.37 11.38 -15.05
N VAL A 8 3.07 10.97 -16.11
CA VAL A 8 3.74 9.65 -16.18
C VAL A 8 4.75 9.54 -15.05
N PHE A 9 5.59 10.56 -14.88
CA PHE A 9 6.55 10.68 -13.78
C PHE A 9 5.87 10.46 -12.42
N SER A 10 4.80 11.21 -12.13
CA SER A 10 4.08 11.12 -10.87
C SER A 10 3.47 9.73 -10.65
N LYS A 11 2.88 9.10 -11.68
CA LYS A 11 2.26 7.77 -11.58
C LYS A 11 3.31 6.70 -11.29
N VAL A 12 4.37 6.63 -12.09
CA VAL A 12 5.42 5.60 -11.95
C VAL A 12 6.16 5.76 -10.63
N TYR A 13 6.55 6.98 -10.26
CA TYR A 13 7.19 7.25 -8.97
C TYR A 13 6.29 6.87 -7.78
N ALA A 14 5.01 7.25 -7.82
CA ALA A 14 4.07 6.92 -6.75
C ALA A 14 3.88 5.42 -6.59
N VAL A 15 3.73 4.67 -7.69
CA VAL A 15 3.65 3.20 -7.65
C VAL A 15 4.94 2.62 -7.07
N GLY A 16 6.10 3.04 -7.57
CA GLY A 16 7.42 2.60 -7.09
C GLY A 16 7.60 2.80 -5.59
N LYS A 17 7.23 3.98 -5.07
CA LYS A 17 7.31 4.27 -3.63
C LYS A 17 6.34 3.45 -2.78
N ILE A 18 5.12 3.25 -3.27
CA ILE A 18 4.13 2.43 -2.56
C ILE A 18 4.63 0.99 -2.45
N ILE A 19 5.09 0.39 -3.55
CA ILE A 19 5.56 -1.00 -3.54
C ILE A 19 6.82 -1.16 -2.69
N LEU A 20 7.74 -0.18 -2.67
CA LEU A 20 8.90 -0.19 -1.79
C LEU A 20 8.49 -0.38 -0.32
N ILE A 21 7.55 0.43 0.17
CA ILE A 21 7.06 0.34 1.54
C ILE A 21 6.34 -0.98 1.80
N ILE A 22 5.51 -1.46 0.85
CA ILE A 22 4.85 -2.77 0.96
C ILE A 22 5.90 -3.85 1.15
N PHE A 23 6.88 -3.92 0.25
CA PHE A 23 7.89 -4.96 0.21
C PHE A 23 8.82 -4.93 1.44
N GLN A 24 9.22 -3.74 1.90
CA GLN A 24 9.94 -3.59 3.16
C GLN A 24 9.17 -4.16 4.35
N ASN A 25 7.84 -3.96 4.43
CA ASN A 25 7.02 -4.49 5.51
C ASN A 25 6.96 -6.03 5.50
N TYR A 26 7.01 -6.66 4.33
CA TYR A 26 7.13 -8.13 4.18
C TYR A 26 8.57 -8.64 4.27
N GLY A 27 9.55 -7.76 4.51
CA GLY A 27 10.97 -8.10 4.64
C GLY A 27 11.61 -8.58 3.34
N ILE A 28 11.10 -8.11 2.20
CA ILE A 28 11.80 -8.24 0.93
C ILE A 28 13.05 -7.36 1.00
N LYS A 29 14.21 -7.98 0.77
CA LYS A 29 15.49 -7.30 0.76
C LYS A 29 15.67 -6.50 -0.52
N PHE A 30 16.42 -5.42 -0.38
CA PHE A 30 16.87 -4.59 -1.48
C PHE A 30 18.38 -4.43 -1.35
N ASP A 31 19.06 -4.40 -2.49
CA ASP A 31 20.45 -4.01 -2.61
C ASP A 31 20.48 -2.54 -3.07
N ASP A 32 20.66 -1.65 -2.09
CA ASP A 32 20.69 -0.22 -2.33
C ASP A 32 21.82 0.20 -3.28
N GLU A 33 22.87 -0.60 -3.47
CA GLU A 33 23.99 -0.27 -4.35
C GLU A 33 23.81 -0.84 -5.77
N SER A 34 22.86 -1.74 -5.97
CA SER A 34 22.60 -2.35 -7.27
C SER A 34 21.88 -1.38 -8.22
N LEU A 35 22.45 -1.21 -9.41
CA LEU A 35 21.86 -0.43 -10.51
C LEU A 35 20.53 -1.01 -11.01
N TRP A 36 20.19 -2.24 -10.62
CA TRP A 36 18.98 -2.95 -11.05
C TRP A 36 17.84 -2.84 -10.02
N ASP A 37 18.13 -2.32 -8.83
CA ASP A 37 17.18 -2.35 -7.73
C ASP A 37 16.40 -1.05 -7.55
N LEU A 38 15.20 -1.21 -6.98
CA LEU A 38 14.20 -0.16 -6.86
C LEU A 38 14.69 1.08 -6.07
N PRO A 39 15.41 0.94 -4.93
CA PRO A 39 15.87 2.11 -4.17
C PRO A 39 16.81 3.00 -4.96
N PHE A 40 17.68 2.43 -5.81
CA PHE A 40 18.60 3.19 -6.64
C PHE A 40 17.84 4.10 -7.61
N HIS A 41 16.91 3.55 -8.39
CA HIS A 41 16.13 4.33 -9.35
C HIS A 41 15.20 5.35 -8.69
N LEU A 42 14.65 5.03 -7.53
CA LEU A 42 13.86 5.98 -6.74
C LEU A 42 14.69 7.18 -6.30
N ARG A 43 15.91 6.97 -5.78
CA ARG A 43 16.80 8.08 -5.39
C ARG A 43 17.19 8.95 -6.58
N SER A 44 17.51 8.34 -7.72
CA SER A 44 17.80 9.08 -8.96
C SER A 44 16.62 9.95 -9.39
N THR A 45 15.40 9.42 -9.26
CA THR A 45 14.15 10.13 -9.57
C THR A 45 13.87 11.27 -8.57
N GLU A 46 14.14 11.06 -7.29
CA GLU A 46 14.02 12.09 -6.24
C GLU A 46 14.98 13.25 -6.45
N ASN A 47 16.20 12.98 -6.92
CA ASN A 47 17.22 14.01 -7.15
C ASN A 47 16.82 15.00 -8.26
N VAL A 48 16.08 14.52 -9.27
CA VAL A 48 15.66 15.36 -10.41
C VAL A 48 14.21 15.84 -10.30
N VAL A 49 13.52 15.58 -9.18
CA VAL A 49 12.10 15.94 -9.01
C VAL A 49 11.83 17.44 -9.20
N THR A 50 12.82 18.29 -8.93
CA THR A 50 12.71 19.75 -9.08
C THR A 50 13.12 20.27 -10.46
N SER A 51 13.62 19.39 -11.34
CA SER A 51 14.06 19.78 -12.68
C SER A 51 12.88 20.20 -13.56
N ASP A 52 13.04 21.33 -14.26
CA ASP A 52 12.09 21.80 -15.27
C ASP A 52 12.40 21.24 -16.67
N LEU A 53 13.49 20.47 -16.81
CA LEU A 53 13.90 19.87 -18.07
C LEU A 53 13.20 18.52 -18.26
N LEU A 54 12.31 18.43 -19.26
CA LEU A 54 11.57 17.21 -19.58
C LEU A 54 12.49 16.02 -19.91
N ASN A 55 13.64 16.29 -20.50
CA ASN A 55 14.61 15.24 -20.85
C ASN A 55 15.18 14.58 -19.59
N GLU A 56 15.57 15.36 -18.57
CA GLU A 56 16.09 14.81 -17.31
C GLU A 56 15.05 13.96 -16.58
N LEU A 57 13.78 14.39 -16.59
CA LEU A 57 12.68 13.59 -16.02
C LEU A 57 12.46 12.28 -16.81
N SER A 58 12.61 12.33 -18.13
CA SER A 58 12.41 11.17 -19.00
C SER A 58 13.54 10.15 -18.87
N GLU A 59 14.79 10.62 -18.72
CA GLU A 59 15.97 9.75 -18.55
C GLU A 59 15.92 8.92 -17.26
N VAL A 60 15.34 9.46 -16.17
CA VAL A 60 15.20 8.71 -14.91
C VAL A 60 13.93 7.86 -14.85
N ILE A 61 12.87 8.26 -15.56
CA ILE A 61 11.56 7.61 -15.40
C ILE A 61 11.49 6.27 -16.13
N GLU A 62 12.14 6.16 -17.28
CA GLU A 62 12.13 4.93 -18.06
C GLU A 62 12.82 3.76 -17.33
N PRO A 63 14.05 3.91 -16.80
CA PRO A 63 14.66 2.88 -15.96
C PRO A 63 13.82 2.55 -14.71
N LEU A 64 13.24 3.57 -14.06
CA LEU A 64 12.35 3.33 -12.91
C LEU A 64 11.11 2.54 -13.32
N PHE A 65 10.49 2.84 -14.46
CA PHE A 65 9.32 2.12 -14.97
C PHE A 65 9.63 0.64 -15.15
N TYR A 66 10.71 0.28 -15.86
CA TYR A 66 11.05 -1.12 -16.09
C TYR A 66 11.42 -1.85 -14.79
N CYS A 67 12.14 -1.20 -13.88
CA CYS A 67 12.46 -1.78 -12.57
C CYS A 67 11.18 -2.06 -11.75
N VAL A 68 10.28 -1.06 -11.65
CA VAL A 68 9.00 -1.18 -10.93
C VAL A 68 8.13 -2.26 -11.58
N TYR A 69 8.04 -2.27 -12.90
CA TYR A 69 7.23 -3.22 -13.66
C TYR A 69 7.74 -4.66 -13.49
N ALA A 70 9.05 -4.88 -13.64
CA ALA A 70 9.66 -6.18 -13.42
C ALA A 70 9.39 -6.69 -11.99
N ARG A 71 9.57 -5.81 -10.99
CA ARG A 71 9.38 -6.18 -9.59
C ARG A 71 7.93 -6.48 -9.27
N ILE A 72 6.99 -5.63 -9.70
CA ILE A 72 5.57 -5.83 -9.39
C ILE A 72 5.04 -7.11 -10.04
N VAL A 73 5.45 -7.42 -11.28
CA VAL A 73 5.04 -8.66 -11.96
C VAL A 73 5.53 -9.89 -11.19
N GLN A 74 6.80 -9.91 -10.76
CA GLN A 74 7.36 -11.01 -9.98
C GLN A 74 6.66 -11.19 -8.63
N GLU A 75 6.41 -10.10 -7.91
CA GLU A 75 5.80 -10.17 -6.58
C GLU A 75 4.28 -10.42 -6.62
N VAL A 76 3.57 -9.97 -7.67
CA VAL A 76 2.16 -10.33 -7.93
C VAL A 76 2.03 -11.84 -8.12
N ALA A 77 2.92 -12.46 -8.90
CA ALA A 77 2.91 -13.91 -9.12
C ALA A 77 3.08 -14.68 -7.82
N LYS A 78 4.06 -14.29 -6.98
CA LYS A 78 4.33 -14.90 -5.67
C LYS A 78 3.20 -14.67 -4.67
N ALA A 79 2.60 -13.47 -4.65
CA ALA A 79 1.48 -13.16 -3.76
C ALA A 79 0.21 -13.96 -4.13
N GLU A 80 -0.07 -14.11 -5.44
CA GLU A 80 -1.16 -14.97 -5.93
C GLU A 80 -0.91 -16.42 -5.54
N LEU A 81 0.31 -16.93 -5.76
CA LEU A 81 0.70 -18.30 -5.42
C LEU A 81 0.47 -18.58 -3.92
N CYS A 82 0.90 -17.66 -3.07
CA CYS A 82 0.71 -17.72 -1.63
C CYS A 82 -0.78 -17.69 -1.22
N SER A 83 -1.63 -17.02 -2.00
CA SER A 83 -3.06 -16.89 -1.71
C SER A 83 -3.86 -18.19 -1.83
N PHE A 84 -3.37 -19.17 -2.61
CA PHE A 84 -4.01 -20.48 -2.72
C PHE A 84 -3.83 -21.34 -1.47
N PHE A 85 -2.82 -21.05 -0.66
CA PHE A 85 -2.56 -21.81 0.54
C PHE A 85 -3.65 -21.51 1.59
N PRO A 86 -4.34 -22.53 2.14
CA PRO A 86 -5.48 -22.34 3.05
C PRO A 86 -5.02 -21.96 4.47
N TRP A 87 -4.29 -20.87 4.59
CA TRP A 87 -3.80 -20.36 5.85
C TRP A 87 -4.87 -19.56 6.58
N LYS A 88 -5.16 -19.95 7.82
CA LYS A 88 -6.00 -19.21 8.74
C LYS A 88 -5.13 -18.64 9.85
N PRO A 89 -4.78 -17.36 9.79
CA PRO A 89 -3.99 -16.78 10.86
C PRO A 89 -4.74 -16.82 12.19
N THR A 90 -4.02 -17.18 13.25
CA THR A 90 -4.51 -17.09 14.63
C THR A 90 -4.63 -15.61 15.00
N ARG A 91 -5.85 -15.06 14.98
CA ARG A 91 -6.08 -13.66 15.36
C ARG A 91 -5.63 -13.44 16.80
N THR A 92 -4.56 -12.68 17.01
CA THR A 92 -4.28 -12.09 18.33
C THR A 92 -5.34 -11.00 18.57
N PRO A 93 -6.12 -11.08 19.68
CA PRO A 93 -7.27 -10.21 19.93
C PRO A 93 -6.89 -8.75 20.28
N ASN A 94 -5.61 -8.39 20.26
CA ASN A 94 -5.17 -7.04 20.57
C ASN A 94 -5.25 -6.14 19.34
N ASN A 95 -6.41 -5.49 19.18
CA ASN A 95 -6.80 -4.53 18.13
C ASN A 95 -5.90 -3.26 17.99
N ARG A 96 -4.68 -3.25 18.52
CA ARG A 96 -3.83 -2.05 18.59
C ARG A 96 -2.54 -2.12 17.76
N THR A 97 -2.13 -3.30 17.30
CA THR A 97 -0.95 -3.43 16.44
C THR A 97 -1.37 -3.47 14.98
N PHE A 98 -0.66 -2.74 14.13
CA PHE A 98 -0.81 -2.83 12.69
C PHE A 98 -0.57 -4.29 12.23
N VAL A 99 -1.51 -4.82 11.47
CA VAL A 99 -1.47 -6.19 10.93
C VAL A 99 -1.37 -6.11 9.42
N LEU A 100 -0.43 -6.86 8.85
CA LEU A 100 -0.22 -6.92 7.41
C LEU A 100 -1.44 -7.54 6.70
N PRO A 101 -1.72 -7.12 5.45
CA PRO A 101 -2.67 -7.81 4.59
C PRO A 101 -2.44 -9.32 4.47
N GLU A 102 -3.51 -10.08 4.32
CA GLU A 102 -3.41 -11.48 3.90
C GLU A 102 -3.00 -11.57 2.42
N PRO A 103 -2.37 -12.67 1.97
CA PRO A 103 -1.88 -12.80 0.60
C PRO A 103 -2.90 -12.48 -0.50
N ALA A 104 -4.14 -12.98 -0.36
CA ALA A 104 -5.21 -12.70 -1.33
C ALA A 104 -5.57 -11.21 -1.42
N HIS A 105 -5.54 -10.48 -0.30
CA HIS A 105 -5.79 -9.03 -0.28
C HIS A 105 -4.60 -8.26 -0.85
N LEU A 106 -3.38 -8.68 -0.51
CA LEU A 106 -2.16 -8.07 -1.04
C LEU A 106 -2.07 -8.24 -2.56
N TYR A 107 -2.35 -9.44 -3.07
CA TYR A 107 -2.39 -9.73 -4.49
C TYR A 107 -3.27 -8.73 -5.25
N ARG A 108 -4.48 -8.47 -4.75
CA ARG A 108 -5.40 -7.50 -5.37
C ARG A 108 -4.85 -6.08 -5.35
N VAL A 109 -4.23 -5.66 -4.23
CA VAL A 109 -3.59 -4.32 -4.13
C VAL A 109 -2.44 -4.19 -5.13
N LEU A 110 -1.57 -5.19 -5.23
CA LEU A 110 -0.45 -5.19 -6.16
C LEU A 110 -0.94 -5.24 -7.62
N LEU A 111 -2.01 -5.98 -7.90
CA LEU A 111 -2.61 -6.04 -9.23
C LEU A 111 -3.17 -4.67 -9.65
N SER A 112 -3.96 -4.00 -8.79
CA SER A 112 -4.45 -2.64 -9.08
C SER A 112 -3.30 -1.63 -9.28
N LEU A 113 -2.17 -1.80 -8.58
CA LEU A 113 -0.97 -0.99 -8.79
C LEU A 113 -0.28 -1.29 -10.13
N LYS A 114 -0.28 -2.55 -10.57
CA LYS A 114 0.24 -2.96 -11.88
C LYS A 114 -0.63 -2.40 -13.01
N GLU A 115 -1.95 -2.44 -12.86
CA GLU A 115 -2.91 -1.93 -13.85
C GLU A 115 -2.71 -0.42 -14.13
N ILE A 116 -2.21 0.35 -13.15
CA ILE A 116 -1.81 1.75 -13.38
C ILE A 116 -0.63 1.84 -14.35
N LEU A 117 0.35 0.94 -14.24
CA LEU A 117 1.50 0.89 -15.14
C LEU A 117 1.14 0.38 -16.53
N ASP A 118 0.14 -0.52 -16.61
CA ASP A 118 -0.42 -1.02 -17.88
C ASP A 118 -1.36 -0.01 -18.55
N SER A 119 -1.71 1.10 -17.88
CA SER A 119 -2.61 2.09 -18.47
C SER A 119 -1.98 2.75 -19.69
N ASP A 120 -2.80 2.97 -20.74
CA ASP A 120 -2.38 3.64 -21.98
C ASP A 120 -1.75 5.01 -21.70
N ASP A 121 -2.13 5.67 -20.60
CA ASP A 121 -1.59 6.97 -20.22
C ASP A 121 -0.14 6.90 -19.71
N VAL A 122 0.37 5.71 -19.36
CA VAL A 122 1.71 5.49 -18.79
C VAL A 122 2.63 4.80 -19.80
N SER A 123 2.18 3.69 -20.40
CA SER A 123 2.96 2.98 -21.41
C SER A 123 2.06 2.43 -22.50
N HIS A 124 2.43 2.67 -23.76
CA HIS A 124 1.75 2.10 -24.93
C HIS A 124 2.45 0.83 -25.46
N ILE A 125 3.77 0.73 -25.26
CA ILE A 125 4.60 -0.38 -25.76
C ILE A 125 5.68 -0.64 -24.71
N ILE A 126 5.79 -1.90 -24.28
CA ILE A 126 6.83 -2.36 -23.35
C ILE A 126 7.96 -2.97 -24.17
N ASP A 127 9.19 -2.47 -23.97
CA ASP A 127 10.37 -3.14 -24.49
C ASP A 127 10.60 -4.45 -23.71
N ILE A 128 10.35 -5.56 -24.39
CA ILE A 128 10.46 -6.91 -23.84
C ILE A 128 11.92 -7.23 -23.48
N GLN A 129 12.89 -6.72 -24.24
CA GLN A 129 14.30 -6.99 -23.98
C GLN A 129 14.72 -6.32 -22.67
N GLN A 130 14.44 -5.02 -22.53
CA GLN A 130 14.79 -4.26 -21.34
C GLN A 130 14.06 -4.80 -20.11
N LEU A 131 12.76 -5.12 -20.21
CA LEU A 131 12.03 -5.80 -19.14
C LEU A 131 12.70 -7.14 -18.77
N GLY A 132 13.14 -7.89 -19.77
CA GLY A 132 13.81 -9.17 -19.59
C GLY A 132 15.11 -9.06 -18.80
N GLU A 133 15.90 -8.01 -19.03
CA GLU A 133 17.16 -7.75 -18.30
C GLU A 133 16.90 -7.47 -16.82
N TYR A 134 15.92 -6.61 -16.50
CA TYR A 134 15.52 -6.35 -15.11
C TYR A 134 14.99 -7.61 -14.43
N GLN A 135 14.21 -8.44 -15.12
CA GLN A 135 13.70 -9.68 -14.55
C GLN A 135 14.80 -10.71 -14.28
N GLU A 136 15.77 -10.85 -15.17
CA GLU A 136 16.92 -11.73 -14.97
C GLU A 136 17.75 -11.30 -13.76
N ALA A 137 18.03 -10.00 -13.62
CA ALA A 137 18.75 -9.47 -12.46
C ALA A 137 18.01 -9.78 -11.14
N LEU A 138 16.68 -9.60 -11.11
CA LEU A 138 15.86 -9.90 -9.93
C LEU A 138 15.82 -11.39 -9.59
N ILE A 139 15.74 -12.26 -10.61
CA ILE A 139 15.77 -13.71 -10.42
C ILE A 139 17.14 -14.14 -9.88
N GLY A 140 18.22 -13.67 -10.51
CA GLY A 140 19.58 -13.98 -10.09
C GLY A 140 19.86 -13.55 -8.65
N PHE A 141 19.37 -12.38 -8.21
CA PHE A 141 19.47 -11.96 -6.82
C PHE A 141 18.74 -12.91 -5.86
N GLY A 142 17.53 -13.35 -6.22
CA GLY A 142 16.76 -14.31 -5.42
C GLY A 142 17.41 -15.69 -5.34
N GLU A 143 18.06 -16.13 -6.42
CA GLU A 143 18.78 -17.39 -6.48
C GLU A 143 20.09 -17.35 -5.68
N ALA A 144 20.86 -16.26 -5.76
CA ALA A 144 22.03 -16.06 -4.92
C ALA A 144 21.68 -16.06 -3.42
N GLU A 145 20.55 -15.46 -3.04
CA GLU A 145 20.06 -15.51 -1.65
C GLU A 145 19.75 -16.95 -1.21
N LEU A 146 19.17 -17.77 -2.09
CA LEU A 146 18.93 -19.18 -1.79
C LEU A 146 20.22 -19.98 -1.64
N GLU A 147 21.22 -19.71 -2.48
CA GLU A 147 22.53 -20.37 -2.38
C GLU A 147 23.24 -20.01 -1.07
N GLU A 148 23.15 -18.74 -0.63
CA GLU A 148 23.78 -18.27 0.61
C GLU A 148 23.10 -18.82 1.87
N PHE A 149 21.77 -18.71 1.96
CA PHE A 149 21.02 -19.05 3.18
C PHE A 149 20.49 -20.49 3.20
N GLY A 150 20.55 -21.18 2.06
CA GLY A 150 20.06 -22.53 1.88
C GLY A 150 18.53 -22.61 1.78
N TYR A 151 18.06 -23.68 1.14
CA TYR A 151 16.65 -24.05 1.16
C TYR A 151 16.35 -24.85 2.43
N ALA A 152 15.71 -24.22 3.41
CA ALA A 152 15.35 -24.90 4.64
C ALA A 152 14.40 -26.08 4.35
N SER A 153 14.68 -27.24 4.94
CA SER A 153 13.84 -28.43 4.83
C SER A 153 12.58 -28.35 5.71
N ASP A 154 12.57 -27.46 6.69
CA ASP A 154 11.50 -27.37 7.67
C ASP A 154 10.28 -26.68 7.05
N ASP A 155 9.23 -27.47 6.81
CA ASP A 155 7.94 -27.04 6.27
C ASP A 155 6.83 -27.22 7.31
N LEU A 156 6.98 -26.56 8.46
CA LEU A 156 6.10 -26.73 9.63
C LEU A 156 4.62 -26.45 9.33
N LEU A 157 4.33 -25.62 8.32
CA LEU A 157 2.97 -25.29 7.92
C LEU A 157 2.47 -26.15 6.75
N GLY A 158 3.33 -26.95 6.12
CA GLY A 158 3.01 -27.66 4.87
C GLY A 158 2.90 -26.74 3.65
N PHE A 159 3.35 -25.48 3.77
CA PHE A 159 3.27 -24.48 2.71
C PHE A 159 4.19 -24.84 1.54
N ARG A 160 5.45 -25.18 1.82
CA ARG A 160 6.45 -25.43 0.78
C ARG A 160 6.07 -26.65 -0.05
N SER A 161 5.66 -27.74 0.61
CA SER A 161 5.19 -28.95 -0.02
C SER A 161 3.93 -28.70 -0.86
N PHE A 162 2.99 -27.92 -0.35
CA PHE A 162 1.77 -27.55 -1.08
C PHE A 162 2.09 -26.78 -2.36
N ILE A 163 2.96 -25.77 -2.28
CA ILE A 163 3.35 -24.98 -3.45
C ILE A 163 4.17 -25.81 -4.44
N GLN A 164 5.10 -26.64 -3.97
CA GLN A 164 5.86 -27.54 -4.84
C GLN A 164 4.93 -28.45 -5.63
N LEU A 165 3.95 -29.11 -4.99
CA LEU A 165 2.97 -29.95 -5.68
C LEU A 165 2.22 -29.18 -6.78
N LYS A 166 1.85 -27.93 -6.49
CA LYS A 166 1.17 -27.04 -7.45
C LYS A 166 2.06 -26.68 -8.64
N LEU A 167 3.35 -26.40 -8.40
CA LEU A 167 4.32 -26.05 -9.45
C LEU A 167 4.71 -27.25 -10.35
N HIS A 168 4.61 -28.48 -9.83
CA HIS A 168 4.89 -29.70 -10.59
C HIS A 168 3.72 -30.09 -11.53
N ASP A 169 2.50 -29.66 -11.24
CA ASP A 169 1.35 -29.90 -12.12
C ASP A 169 1.31 -28.83 -13.23
N GLU A 170 1.68 -29.22 -14.44
CA GLU A 170 1.65 -28.33 -15.61
C GLU A 170 0.24 -27.84 -15.97
N LYS A 171 -0.81 -28.53 -15.50
CA LYS A 171 -2.20 -28.16 -15.74
C LYS A 171 -2.77 -27.25 -14.65
N ASP A 172 -2.01 -26.98 -13.60
CA ASP A 172 -2.47 -26.09 -12.55
C ASP A 172 -2.75 -24.68 -13.09
N GLU A 173 -3.86 -24.08 -12.64
CA GLU A 173 -4.32 -22.78 -13.13
C GLU A 173 -3.26 -21.68 -12.99
N TRP A 174 -2.50 -21.69 -11.89
CA TRP A 174 -1.44 -20.70 -11.68
C TRP A 174 -0.29 -20.92 -12.67
N VAL A 175 0.13 -22.18 -12.86
CA VAL A 175 1.24 -22.53 -13.77
C VAL A 175 0.88 -22.17 -15.21
N VAL A 176 -0.32 -22.55 -15.67
CA VAL A 176 -0.82 -22.24 -17.01
C VAL A 176 -0.88 -20.73 -17.24
N LYS A 177 -1.43 -19.98 -16.27
CA LYS A 177 -1.52 -18.52 -16.34
C LYS A 177 -0.15 -17.89 -16.47
N TRP A 178 0.76 -18.15 -15.53
CA TRP A 178 2.02 -17.43 -15.44
C TRP A 178 3.05 -17.87 -16.49
N LYS A 179 3.10 -19.16 -16.86
CA LYS A 179 3.90 -19.59 -18.02
C LYS A 179 3.37 -19.01 -19.34
N GLY A 180 2.05 -18.81 -19.45
CA GLY A 180 1.43 -18.19 -20.61
C GLY A 180 1.74 -16.70 -20.79
N LEU A 181 2.31 -16.03 -19.79
CA LEU A 181 2.67 -14.60 -19.82
C LEU A 181 4.09 -14.34 -20.33
N VAL A 182 4.82 -15.34 -20.82
CA VAL A 182 6.12 -15.12 -21.49
C VAL A 182 5.90 -14.26 -22.73
N PRO A 183 6.72 -13.22 -22.98
CA PRO A 183 7.95 -12.85 -22.29
C PRO A 183 7.80 -11.78 -21.18
N ILE A 184 6.57 -11.39 -20.84
CA ILE A 184 6.27 -10.40 -19.79
C ILE A 184 6.60 -10.93 -18.38
N TYR A 185 6.59 -12.25 -18.19
CA TYR A 185 7.01 -12.88 -16.94
C TYR A 185 8.02 -14.00 -17.19
N LYS A 186 9.25 -13.82 -16.70
CA LYS A 186 10.24 -14.88 -16.58
C LYS A 186 10.01 -15.66 -15.29
N LEU A 187 9.83 -16.96 -15.42
CA LEU A 187 9.58 -17.87 -14.30
C LEU A 187 10.90 -18.14 -13.54
N PRO A 188 11.01 -17.82 -12.23
CA PRO A 188 12.14 -18.22 -11.40
C PRO A 188 12.15 -19.73 -11.16
N SER A 189 13.26 -20.25 -10.61
CA SER A 189 13.31 -21.64 -10.12
C SER A 189 12.20 -21.94 -9.08
N PRO A 190 11.68 -23.18 -9.02
CA PRO A 190 10.64 -23.56 -8.07
C PRO A 190 10.99 -23.23 -6.61
N GLU A 191 12.25 -23.42 -6.22
CA GLU A 191 12.77 -23.13 -4.89
C GLU A 191 12.72 -21.62 -4.59
N ALA A 192 13.07 -20.77 -5.57
CA ALA A 192 13.01 -19.31 -5.46
C ALA A 192 11.56 -18.82 -5.34
N LEU A 193 10.65 -19.43 -6.09
CA LEU A 193 9.22 -19.15 -5.99
C LEU A 193 8.63 -19.52 -4.64
N VAL A 194 8.95 -20.71 -4.12
CA VAL A 194 8.47 -21.17 -2.81
C VAL A 194 8.99 -20.25 -1.71
N THR A 195 10.30 -20.05 -1.63
CA THR A 195 10.91 -19.22 -0.57
C THR A 195 10.49 -17.75 -0.67
N GLY A 196 10.36 -17.23 -1.89
CA GLY A 196 9.88 -15.86 -2.13
C GLY A 196 8.43 -15.66 -1.72
N SER A 197 7.54 -16.60 -2.06
CA SER A 197 6.10 -16.52 -1.76
C SER A 197 5.77 -16.73 -0.28
N GLU A 198 6.59 -17.49 0.45
CA GLU A 198 6.42 -17.74 1.89
C GLU A 198 6.44 -16.44 2.72
N ARG A 199 7.17 -15.41 2.26
CA ARG A 199 7.28 -14.10 2.95
C ARG A 199 5.91 -13.46 3.19
N PHE A 200 4.94 -13.70 2.31
CA PHE A 200 3.59 -13.15 2.40
C PHE A 200 2.69 -13.81 3.45
N LEU A 201 3.13 -14.91 4.08
CA LEU A 201 2.46 -15.51 5.25
C LEU A 201 2.68 -14.71 6.55
N CYS A 202 3.47 -13.64 6.53
CA CYS A 202 3.73 -12.86 7.73
C CYS A 202 2.54 -11.94 8.11
N GLN A 203 2.19 -11.90 9.39
CA GLN A 203 1.13 -11.00 9.91
C GLN A 203 1.66 -9.71 10.50
N THR A 204 2.91 -9.70 10.92
CA THR A 204 3.57 -8.60 11.59
C THR A 204 4.63 -8.02 10.65
N PRO A 205 4.76 -6.69 10.56
CA PRO A 205 5.84 -6.08 9.79
C PRO A 205 7.21 -6.64 10.19
N ARG A 206 7.99 -7.12 9.21
CA ARG A 206 9.38 -7.54 9.43
C ARG A 206 10.30 -6.33 9.65
N ASN A 207 10.01 -5.22 8.97
CA ASN A 207 10.61 -3.92 9.24
C ASN A 207 9.60 -3.00 9.91
N ILE A 208 9.85 -2.64 11.18
CA ILE A 208 9.05 -1.63 11.89
C ILE A 208 9.62 -0.25 11.53
N ASN A 209 9.32 0.21 10.32
CA ASN A 209 9.65 1.58 9.93
C ASN A 209 8.69 2.53 10.65
N LYS A 210 9.10 3.06 11.80
CA LYS A 210 8.30 4.04 12.54
C LYS A 210 8.02 5.24 11.63
N THR A 211 6.79 5.75 11.68
CA THR A 211 6.47 7.08 11.13
C THR A 211 7.03 8.14 12.07
N ASP A 212 7.53 9.26 11.53
CA ASP A 212 8.12 10.32 12.37
C ASP A 212 7.08 11.02 13.27
N ILE A 213 5.81 10.97 12.87
CA ILE A 213 4.71 11.58 13.64
C ILE A 213 4.30 10.62 14.77
N SER A 214 4.80 10.90 15.97
CA SER A 214 4.40 10.17 17.17
C SER A 214 2.93 10.43 17.53
N ASP A 215 2.25 9.42 18.10
CA ASP A 215 0.85 9.55 18.58
C ASP A 215 0.69 10.74 19.55
N ARG A 216 1.72 11.02 20.36
CA ARG A 216 1.72 12.12 21.35
C ARG A 216 1.69 13.51 20.71
N SER A 217 2.18 13.65 19.48
CA SER A 217 2.21 14.93 18.75
C SER A 217 0.89 15.27 18.07
N LEU A 218 -0.02 14.30 17.96
CA LEU A 218 -1.31 14.51 17.33
C LEU A 218 -2.24 15.30 18.25
N PRO A 219 -3.07 16.21 17.70
CA PRO A 219 -3.94 17.09 18.48
C PRO A 219 -5.18 16.34 18.98
N TRP A 220 -4.98 15.36 19.84
CA TRP A 220 -6.05 14.57 20.47
C TRP A 220 -6.87 15.41 21.44
N VAL A 221 -8.19 15.23 21.41
CA VAL A 221 -9.07 15.80 22.44
C VAL A 221 -8.98 14.93 23.68
N ASN A 222 -8.65 15.54 24.82
CA ASN A 222 -8.74 14.87 26.11
C ASN A 222 -10.20 14.84 26.58
N LEU A 223 -10.87 13.71 26.39
CA LEU A 223 -12.27 13.53 26.79
C LEU A 223 -12.47 13.73 28.32
N LYS A 224 -11.44 13.53 29.14
CA LYS A 224 -11.52 13.71 30.60
C LYS A 224 -11.63 15.17 31.02
N THR A 225 -11.18 16.10 30.18
CA THR A 225 -11.24 17.54 30.45
C THR A 225 -12.48 18.21 29.84
N MET A 226 -13.29 17.45 29.10
CA MET A 226 -14.53 17.97 28.50
C MET A 226 -15.61 18.14 29.58
N PRO A 227 -16.41 19.22 29.55
CA PRO A 227 -17.54 19.35 30.47
C PRO A 227 -18.48 18.15 30.36
N LYS A 228 -18.85 17.57 31.50
CA LYS A 228 -19.64 16.33 31.57
C LYS A 228 -20.95 16.42 30.77
N ALA A 229 -21.68 17.54 30.87
CA ALA A 229 -22.91 17.77 30.13
C ALA A 229 -22.69 17.76 28.60
N THR A 230 -21.59 18.34 28.12
CA THR A 230 -21.23 18.33 26.70
C THR A 230 -20.89 16.92 26.23
N TYR A 231 -20.08 16.18 27.00
CA TYR A 231 -19.70 14.81 26.70
C TYR A 231 -20.92 13.88 26.61
N GLU A 232 -21.82 13.94 27.61
CA GLU A 232 -23.05 13.15 27.61
C GLU A 232 -23.97 13.48 26.44
N ASN A 233 -24.08 14.75 26.07
CA ASN A 233 -24.87 15.15 24.91
C ASN A 233 -24.27 14.63 23.60
N GLU A 234 -22.96 14.74 23.40
CA GLU A 234 -22.28 14.20 22.22
C GLU A 234 -22.42 12.67 22.14
N ASN A 235 -22.30 11.95 23.26
CA ASN A 235 -22.51 10.50 23.29
C ASN A 235 -23.93 10.12 22.88
N LYS A 236 -24.94 10.86 23.34
CA LYS A 236 -26.34 10.63 22.91
C LYS A 236 -26.51 10.83 21.41
N LEU A 237 -25.89 11.87 20.84
CA LEU A 237 -25.92 12.13 19.40
C LEU A 237 -25.20 11.02 18.62
N ASP A 238 -24.06 10.54 19.12
CA ASP A 238 -23.31 9.44 18.52
C ASP A 238 -24.12 8.14 18.49
N HIS A 239 -24.81 7.79 19.58
CA HIS A 239 -25.70 6.62 19.63
C HIS A 239 -26.90 6.76 18.69
N ARG A 240 -27.49 7.95 18.59
CA ARG A 240 -28.58 8.23 17.63
C ARG A 240 -28.10 8.08 16.20
N LEU A 241 -26.92 8.62 15.87
CA LEU A 241 -26.34 8.53 14.53
C LEU A 241 -25.95 7.09 14.18
N ALA A 242 -25.39 6.35 15.13
CA ALA A 242 -25.09 4.93 14.95
C ALA A 242 -26.37 4.10 14.74
N THR A 243 -27.45 4.42 15.46
CA THR A 243 -28.77 3.78 15.26
C THR A 243 -29.33 4.10 13.89
N LEU A 244 -29.29 5.37 13.46
CA LEU A 244 -29.69 5.77 12.13
C LEU A 244 -28.89 5.05 11.05
N ALA A 245 -27.56 4.97 11.20
CA ALA A 245 -26.70 4.23 10.28
C ALA A 245 -27.13 2.76 10.15
N LYS A 246 -27.45 2.09 11.27
CA LYS A 246 -27.95 0.70 11.26
C LYS A 246 -29.28 0.57 10.52
N LEU A 247 -30.21 1.50 10.73
CA LEU A 247 -31.52 1.50 10.08
C LEU A 247 -31.41 1.76 8.56
N GLU A 248 -30.51 2.64 8.14
CA GLU A 248 -30.26 2.96 6.72
C GLU A 248 -29.33 1.96 6.02
N GLY A 249 -28.80 0.95 6.73
CA GLY A 249 -27.79 0.04 6.19
C GLY A 249 -26.44 0.72 5.88
N LYS A 250 -26.18 1.89 6.45
CA LYS A 250 -24.94 2.67 6.34
C LYS A 250 -24.00 2.40 7.51
N VAL A 251 -22.85 3.07 7.51
CA VAL A 251 -21.88 3.06 8.61
C VAL A 251 -21.79 4.44 9.26
N VAL A 252 -21.60 4.49 10.57
CA VAL A 252 -21.61 5.75 11.35
C VAL A 252 -20.57 6.76 10.83
N GLY A 253 -19.42 6.28 10.36
CA GLY A 253 -18.36 7.13 9.81
C GLY A 253 -18.74 7.82 8.49
N ALA A 254 -19.62 7.22 7.68
CA ALA A 254 -20.16 7.84 6.47
C ALA A 254 -21.17 8.93 6.82
N LEU A 255 -22.11 8.64 7.73
CA LEU A 255 -23.08 9.63 8.19
C LEU A 255 -22.42 10.86 8.84
N ARG A 256 -21.34 10.69 9.61
CA ARG A 256 -20.55 11.82 10.17
C ARG A 256 -19.94 12.74 9.10
N ARG A 257 -19.72 12.24 7.88
CA ARG A 257 -19.26 13.06 6.75
C ARG A 257 -20.41 13.80 6.07
N GLU A 258 -21.62 13.26 6.14
CA GLU A 258 -22.84 13.81 5.54
C GLU A 258 -23.56 14.82 6.46
N GLU A 259 -23.52 14.64 7.79
CA GLU A 259 -24.38 15.40 8.72
C GLU A 259 -24.10 16.91 8.78
N GLY A 260 -22.91 17.36 8.37
CA GLY A 260 -22.53 18.78 8.29
C GLY A 260 -22.38 19.54 9.63
N ARG A 261 -22.87 18.99 10.75
CA ARG A 261 -22.85 19.62 12.09
C ARG A 261 -21.43 19.92 12.60
N ARG A 262 -20.47 19.05 12.28
CA ARG A 262 -19.08 19.13 12.73
C ARG A 262 -18.14 18.83 11.58
N LYS A 263 -16.90 19.34 11.66
CA LYS A 263 -15.87 18.95 10.69
C LYS A 263 -15.49 17.49 10.95
N VAL A 264 -15.29 16.73 9.88
CA VAL A 264 -14.87 15.31 9.96
C VAL A 264 -13.65 15.11 10.85
N MET A 265 -12.71 16.06 10.80
CA MET A 265 -11.48 16.00 11.61
C MET A 265 -11.73 16.17 13.11
N ASP A 266 -12.81 16.80 13.54
CA ASP A 266 -13.12 16.95 14.96
C ASP A 266 -13.53 15.60 15.57
N PHE A 267 -14.28 14.80 14.81
CA PHE A 267 -14.56 13.41 15.18
C PHE A 267 -13.28 12.58 15.26
N ALA A 268 -12.41 12.71 14.25
CA ALA A 268 -11.14 11.98 14.25
C ALA A 268 -10.28 12.34 15.48
N ARG A 269 -10.20 13.61 15.89
CA ARG A 269 -9.48 14.05 17.10
C ARG A 269 -10.07 13.51 18.41
N GLU A 270 -11.36 13.18 18.43
CA GLU A 270 -12.02 12.48 19.54
C GLU A 270 -11.86 10.96 19.44
N ARG A 271 -11.02 10.47 18.52
CA ARG A 271 -10.83 9.04 18.18
C ARG A 271 -12.11 8.36 17.68
N LYS A 272 -13.08 9.12 17.18
CA LYS A 272 -14.33 8.61 16.63
C LYS A 272 -14.15 8.17 15.18
N CYS A 273 -14.91 7.16 14.77
CA CYS A 273 -14.84 6.62 13.41
C CYS A 273 -15.34 7.62 12.37
N THR A 274 -14.53 7.83 11.32
CA THR A 274 -14.85 8.63 10.14
C THR A 274 -14.71 7.81 8.86
N CYS A 275 -14.59 6.48 8.95
CA CYS A 275 -14.39 5.62 7.79
C CYS A 275 -15.67 5.44 6.97
N THR A 276 -15.52 5.25 5.67
CA THR A 276 -16.60 4.79 4.79
C THR A 276 -16.77 3.27 4.87
N ALA A 277 -17.77 2.72 4.18
CA ALA A 277 -18.09 1.28 4.23
C ALA A 277 -16.97 0.36 3.71
N VAL A 278 -15.99 0.90 2.99
CA VAL A 278 -14.84 0.16 2.44
C VAL A 278 -13.88 -0.33 3.53
N CYS A 279 -13.89 0.30 4.71
CA CYS A 279 -12.96 -0.01 5.78
C CYS A 279 -13.43 -1.17 6.66
N LYS A 280 -12.51 -2.05 7.05
CA LYS A 280 -12.77 -3.20 7.91
C LYS A 280 -13.35 -2.83 9.29
N CYS A 281 -13.02 -1.66 9.83
CA CYS A 281 -13.50 -1.23 11.15
C CYS A 281 -14.94 -0.69 11.12
N ALA A 282 -15.48 -0.34 9.95
CA ALA A 282 -16.68 0.48 9.83
C ALA A 282 -17.91 -0.14 10.50
N ARG A 283 -18.11 -1.46 10.37
CA ARG A 283 -19.19 -2.19 11.05
C ARG A 283 -19.00 -2.24 12.57
N HIS A 284 -17.79 -2.54 13.03
CA HIS A 284 -17.50 -2.61 14.47
C HIS A 284 -17.72 -1.26 15.15
N CYS A 285 -17.19 -0.18 14.56
CA CYS A 285 -17.39 1.18 15.08
C CYS A 285 -18.84 1.68 14.98
N THR A 286 -19.66 1.10 14.10
CA THR A 286 -21.10 1.40 14.03
C THR A 286 -21.87 0.66 15.11
N ASN A 287 -21.45 -0.56 15.45
CA ASN A 287 -22.08 -1.36 16.50
C ASN A 287 -21.72 -0.86 17.89
N ASP A 288 -20.47 -0.45 18.08
CA ASP A 288 -19.94 0.11 19.31
C ASP A 288 -19.28 1.47 19.02
N VAL A 289 -20.08 2.53 19.22
CA VAL A 289 -19.72 3.90 18.84
C VAL A 289 -18.79 4.58 19.84
N GLU A 290 -18.70 4.04 21.06
CA GLU A 290 -17.85 4.57 22.13
C GLU A 290 -16.41 4.05 22.02
N LEU A 291 -16.22 2.90 21.36
CA LEU A 291 -14.87 2.37 21.13
C LEU A 291 -14.05 3.30 20.20
N PRO A 292 -12.81 3.62 20.58
CA PRO A 292 -11.89 4.35 19.72
C PRO A 292 -11.69 3.64 18.38
N CYS A 293 -11.83 4.39 17.30
CA CYS A 293 -11.61 3.86 15.96
C CYS A 293 -10.12 3.61 15.71
N PRO A 294 -9.72 2.41 15.26
CA PRO A 294 -8.31 2.11 14.96
C PRO A 294 -7.75 2.93 13.79
N CYS A 295 -8.61 3.50 12.94
CA CYS A 295 -8.21 4.32 11.79
C CYS A 295 -8.09 5.81 12.12
N ALA A 296 -8.45 6.24 13.34
CA ALA A 296 -8.43 7.64 13.72
C ALA A 296 -7.00 8.20 13.71
N GLU A 297 -6.03 7.46 14.24
CA GLU A 297 -4.61 7.85 14.27
C GLU A 297 -4.05 8.06 12.87
N ARG A 298 -4.21 7.08 11.99
CA ARG A 298 -3.84 7.19 10.57
C ARG A 298 -4.47 8.43 9.92
N SER A 299 -5.77 8.64 10.12
CA SER A 299 -6.49 9.78 9.54
C SER A 299 -5.94 11.12 10.05
N MET A 300 -5.59 11.18 11.34
CA MET A 300 -4.95 12.35 11.95
C MET A 300 -3.55 12.59 11.42
N ARG A 301 -2.73 11.54 11.25
CA ARG A 301 -1.39 11.64 10.66
C ARG A 301 -1.46 12.15 9.22
N ILE A 302 -2.37 11.63 8.39
CA ILE A 302 -2.59 12.12 7.01
C ILE A 302 -3.01 13.59 7.02
N ALA A 303 -3.92 13.99 7.91
CA ALA A 303 -4.35 15.38 7.99
C ALA A 303 -3.22 16.31 8.48
N PHE A 304 -2.34 15.80 9.35
CA PHE A 304 -1.19 16.54 9.85
C PHE A 304 -0.12 16.72 8.78
N THR A 305 0.22 15.68 8.02
CA THR A 305 1.18 15.74 6.90
C THR A 305 0.68 16.68 5.79
N ARG A 306 -0.62 16.62 5.46
CA ARG A 306 -1.21 17.45 4.40
C ARG A 306 -1.39 18.92 4.76
N ARG A 307 -1.35 19.30 6.04
CA ARG A 307 -1.63 20.68 6.49
C ARG A 307 -0.58 21.69 6.03
N SER A 308 0.66 21.25 5.79
CA SER A 308 1.69 22.13 5.26
C SER A 308 1.49 22.35 3.76
N ARG A 309 1.33 23.62 3.34
CA ARG A 309 1.39 24.02 1.93
C ARG A 309 2.82 24.08 1.39
N GLU A 310 3.79 24.15 2.29
CA GLU A 310 5.21 24.27 1.98
C GLU A 310 5.93 22.95 2.23
N ARG A 311 7.16 22.84 1.70
CA ARG A 311 8.04 21.66 1.84
C ARG A 311 8.29 21.28 3.31
N GLY A 312 8.06 22.18 4.26
CA GLY A 312 8.30 21.93 5.68
C GLY A 312 9.79 21.79 5.98
N ARG A 313 10.14 21.11 7.07
CA ARG A 313 11.55 20.83 7.45
C ARG A 313 12.06 19.48 6.97
N GLN A 314 11.17 18.56 6.63
CA GLN A 314 11.51 17.23 6.13
C GLN A 314 11.87 17.32 4.65
N ASP A 315 12.81 16.50 4.21
CA ASP A 315 13.14 16.39 2.79
C ASP A 315 12.00 15.71 2.00
N PHE A 316 12.12 15.69 0.67
CA PHE A 316 11.09 15.13 -0.20
C PHE A 316 10.91 13.62 0.01
N THR A 317 12.02 12.89 0.16
CA THR A 317 12.08 11.44 0.36
C THR A 317 11.33 11.04 1.63
N GLU A 318 11.65 11.65 2.77
CA GLU A 318 11.01 11.40 4.07
C GLU A 318 9.50 11.65 4.03
N ARG A 319 9.07 12.73 3.36
CA ARG A 319 7.64 13.04 3.23
C ARG A 319 6.90 11.99 2.40
N CYS A 320 7.49 11.56 1.29
CA CYS A 320 6.93 10.51 0.44
C CYS A 320 6.88 9.16 1.18
N ASP A 321 7.94 8.79 1.89
CA ASP A 321 8.01 7.54 2.66
C ASP A 321 6.98 7.52 3.79
N ASN A 322 6.85 8.62 4.55
CA ASN A 322 5.84 8.75 5.59
C ASN A 322 4.42 8.68 5.01
N MET A 323 4.16 9.30 3.86
CA MET A 323 2.88 9.20 3.19
C MET A 323 2.60 7.76 2.72
N CYS A 324 3.59 7.08 2.14
CA CYS A 324 3.46 5.70 1.67
C CYS A 324 3.22 4.70 2.80
N LYS A 325 3.84 4.89 3.97
CA LYS A 325 3.52 4.14 5.20
C LYS A 325 2.04 4.29 5.56
N LEU A 326 1.52 5.51 5.57
CA LEU A 326 0.11 5.78 5.85
C LEU A 326 -0.82 5.23 4.75
N ILE A 327 -0.42 5.28 3.49
CA ILE A 327 -1.16 4.67 2.38
C ILE A 327 -1.27 3.16 2.59
N PHE A 328 -0.15 2.48 2.85
CA PHE A 328 -0.11 1.03 3.04
C PHE A 328 -0.91 0.59 4.27
N GLU A 329 -0.80 1.33 5.39
CA GLU A 329 -1.68 1.12 6.53
C GLU A 329 -3.15 1.15 6.10
N GLY A 330 -3.52 2.11 5.25
CA GLY A 330 -4.86 2.23 4.69
C GLY A 330 -5.31 1.01 3.91
N PHE A 331 -4.47 0.51 3.00
CA PHE A 331 -4.74 -0.70 2.23
C PHE A 331 -4.98 -1.91 3.14
N ALA A 332 -4.22 -2.06 4.22
CA ALA A 332 -4.43 -3.12 5.20
C ALA A 332 -5.73 -2.98 6.03
N TYR A 333 -6.28 -1.76 6.12
CA TYR A 333 -7.56 -1.49 6.76
C TYR A 333 -8.76 -1.58 5.80
N LEU A 334 -8.55 -1.89 4.52
CA LEU A 334 -9.63 -2.20 3.60
C LEU A 334 -10.27 -3.55 3.93
N ARG A 335 -11.56 -3.66 3.61
CA ARG A 335 -12.32 -4.91 3.75
C ARG A 335 -11.86 -5.91 2.67
N ARG A 336 -11.79 -7.20 3.02
CA ARG A 336 -11.32 -8.28 2.11
C ARG A 336 -12.16 -8.41 0.84
N ASN A 337 -13.49 -8.33 0.99
CA ASN A 337 -14.45 -8.51 -0.11
C ASN A 337 -14.87 -7.16 -0.69
N LEU A 338 -13.92 -6.24 -0.81
CA LEU A 338 -14.15 -4.96 -1.51
C LEU A 338 -14.36 -5.24 -2.99
N ALA A 339 -15.21 -4.49 -3.70
CA ALA A 339 -15.30 -4.60 -5.15
C ALA A 339 -14.03 -4.02 -5.80
N ASP A 340 -13.61 -4.54 -6.96
CA ASP A 340 -12.38 -4.06 -7.63
C ASP A 340 -12.43 -2.55 -7.90
N LYS A 341 -13.55 -2.05 -8.44
CA LYS A 341 -13.78 -0.60 -8.64
C LYS A 341 -13.58 0.25 -7.38
N GLU A 342 -13.95 -0.27 -6.21
CA GLU A 342 -13.77 0.44 -4.95
C GLU A 342 -12.30 0.41 -4.52
N LEU A 343 -11.58 -0.69 -4.78
CA LEU A 343 -10.14 -0.79 -4.55
C LEU A 343 -9.38 0.18 -5.46
N ASP A 344 -9.70 0.21 -6.75
CA ASP A 344 -9.07 1.09 -7.73
C ASP A 344 -9.24 2.56 -7.34
N LEU A 345 -10.42 2.93 -6.83
CA LEU A 345 -10.65 4.27 -6.28
C LEU A 345 -9.75 4.58 -5.08
N GLN A 346 -9.50 3.59 -4.20
CA GLN A 346 -8.58 3.78 -3.07
C GLN A 346 -7.13 3.92 -3.54
N VAL A 347 -6.74 3.17 -4.57
CA VAL A 347 -5.39 3.27 -5.16
C VAL A 347 -5.21 4.62 -5.87
N ALA A 348 -6.19 5.07 -6.66
CA ALA A 348 -6.17 6.39 -7.30
C ALA A 348 -6.09 7.54 -6.27
N GLN A 349 -6.81 7.42 -5.15
CA GLN A 349 -6.69 8.37 -4.03
C GLN A 349 -5.29 8.36 -3.41
N ALA A 350 -4.65 7.19 -3.29
CA ALA A 350 -3.29 7.07 -2.80
C ALA A 350 -2.27 7.74 -3.73
N LEU A 351 -2.36 7.52 -5.05
CA LEU A 351 -1.52 8.21 -6.03
C LEU A 351 -1.67 9.72 -5.94
N THR A 352 -2.91 10.21 -5.79
CA THR A 352 -3.19 11.64 -5.62
C THR A 352 -2.47 12.22 -4.39
N MET A 353 -2.38 11.47 -3.29
CA MET A 353 -1.66 11.92 -2.09
C MET A 353 -0.17 12.13 -2.33
N ILE A 354 0.47 11.24 -3.12
CA ILE A 354 1.88 11.37 -3.47
C ILE A 354 2.08 12.48 -4.49
N ASN A 355 1.20 12.59 -5.48
CA ASN A 355 1.25 13.65 -6.49
C ASN A 355 1.20 15.05 -5.85
N VAL A 356 0.40 15.23 -4.78
CA VAL A 356 0.40 16.48 -4.00
C VAL A 356 1.78 16.79 -3.41
N GLU A 357 2.52 15.80 -2.92
CA GLU A 357 3.89 16.01 -2.41
C GLU A 357 4.89 16.34 -3.52
N ILE A 358 4.74 15.73 -4.70
CA ILE A 358 5.53 16.07 -5.90
C ILE A 358 5.27 17.52 -6.31
N MET A 359 4.01 17.94 -6.39
CA MET A 359 3.65 19.31 -6.76
C MET A 359 4.17 20.35 -5.76
N LYS A 360 4.12 20.03 -4.45
CA LYS A 360 4.74 20.87 -3.41
C LYS A 360 6.24 20.99 -3.60
N GLU A 361 6.92 19.89 -3.92
CA GLU A 361 8.37 19.91 -4.16
C GLU A 361 8.68 20.75 -5.41
N ARG A 362 7.90 20.62 -6.48
CA ARG A 362 8.07 21.43 -7.71
C ARG A 362 7.58 22.88 -7.60
N ARG A 363 7.02 23.30 -6.46
CA ARG A 363 6.41 24.63 -6.25
C ARG A 363 5.29 24.95 -7.25
N VAL A 364 4.66 23.93 -7.82
CA VAL A 364 3.48 24.09 -8.68
C VAL A 364 2.28 24.32 -7.77
N ILE A 365 1.69 25.52 -7.83
CA ILE A 365 0.50 25.86 -7.05
C ILE A 365 -0.68 25.08 -7.66
N LEU A 366 -1.20 24.10 -6.93
CA LEU A 366 -2.44 23.43 -7.29
C LEU A 366 -3.61 24.43 -7.21
N PRO A 367 -4.42 24.62 -8.26
CA PRO A 367 -5.70 25.30 -8.13
C PRO A 367 -6.61 24.46 -7.21
N LEU A 368 -7.30 25.15 -6.30
CA LEU A 368 -8.17 24.59 -5.26
C LEU A 368 -9.39 23.85 -5.84
#